data_AF-A0A519GL61-F1
#
_entry.id   AF-A0A519GL61-F1
#
_cell.length_a   1.000
_cell.length_b   1.000
_cell.length_c   1.000
_cell.angle_alpha   90.00
_cell.angle_beta   90.00
_cell.angle_gamma   90.00
#
_symmetry.space_group_name_H-M   'P 1'
#
loop_
_entity.id
_entity.type
_entity.pdbx_description
1 polymer ?
#
loop_
_entity_poly.entity_id
_entity_poly.type
_entity_poly.pdbx_seq_one_letter_code
_entity_poly.pdbx_strand_id
1 'polypeptide(L)'
;RFANPALPDTVGRVGRQPLRKLSRHERFVGPAAEAAERGLGVGALVTAMAAALRFDEPDDEQSVDLQRRLRAETPDELTASVTGLDADHPLYPLVREIVEERQSELGVA
;
A
#
# COMPACT_ATOMS: atom_id res chain seq x y z
N ARG A 1 -17.24 4.14 -17.01
CA ARG A 1 -16.46 5.34 -16.60
C ARG A 1 -14.97 5.19 -16.93
N PHE A 2 -14.25 4.16 -16.43
CA PHE A 2 -12.81 3.99 -16.71
C PHE A 2 -12.45 3.76 -18.18
N ALA A 3 -13.29 3.05 -18.95
CA ALA A 3 -13.06 2.82 -20.38
C ALA A 3 -13.53 3.99 -21.29
N ASN A 4 -13.78 5.18 -20.73
CA ASN A 4 -14.25 6.32 -21.52
C ASN A 4 -13.07 7.02 -22.21
N PRO A 5 -12.94 6.97 -23.55
CA PRO A 5 -11.82 7.59 -24.25
C PRO A 5 -11.80 9.13 -24.15
N ALA A 6 -12.92 9.76 -23.78
CA ALA A 6 -13.02 11.20 -23.58
C ALA A 6 -12.50 11.67 -22.20
N LEU A 7 -12.13 10.75 -21.31
CA LEU A 7 -11.59 11.07 -19.98
C LEU A 7 -10.18 10.44 -19.83
N PRO A 8 -9.14 11.04 -20.42
CA PRO A 8 -7.78 10.53 -20.26
C PRO A 8 -7.34 10.70 -18.81
N ASP A 9 -7.34 9.58 -18.09
CA ASP A 9 -6.86 9.50 -16.72
C ASP A 9 -5.58 8.66 -16.70
N THR A 10 -4.44 9.32 -16.46
CA THR A 10 -3.14 8.64 -16.49
C THR A 10 -2.90 7.86 -15.21
N VAL A 11 -2.19 6.74 -15.31
CA VAL A 11 -1.82 5.93 -14.14
C VAL A 11 -1.04 6.76 -13.12
N GLY A 12 -0.11 7.61 -13.58
CA GLY A 12 0.62 8.54 -12.72
C GLY A 12 -0.32 9.43 -11.91
N ARG A 13 -1.32 10.06 -12.55
CA ARG A 13 -2.29 10.94 -11.85
C ARG A 13 -3.16 10.18 -10.85
N VAL A 14 -3.67 8.99 -11.21
CA VAL A 14 -4.52 8.18 -10.31
C VAL A 14 -3.71 7.63 -9.14
N GLY A 15 -2.45 7.27 -9.39
CA GLY A 15 -1.56 6.61 -8.43
C GLY A 15 -0.98 7.52 -7.36
N ARG A 16 -0.87 8.84 -7.62
CA ARG A 16 -0.28 9.81 -6.67
C ARG A 16 -0.82 9.70 -5.25
N GLN A 17 0.01 10.06 -4.29
CA GLN A 17 -0.24 10.01 -2.85
C GLN A 17 -0.42 8.56 -2.34
N PRO A 18 0.55 7.66 -2.58
CA PRO A 18 0.44 6.26 -2.18
C PRO A 18 0.33 6.10 -0.65
N LEU A 19 1.05 6.90 0.14
CA LEU A 19 0.96 6.86 1.61
C LEU A 19 -0.46 7.17 2.10
N ARG A 20 -1.11 8.20 1.55
CA ARG A 20 -2.52 8.49 1.88
C ARG A 20 -3.42 7.30 1.54
N LYS A 21 -3.26 6.70 0.35
CA LYS A 21 -4.09 5.57 -0.09
C LYS A 21 -3.93 4.33 0.78
N LEU A 22 -2.73 4.12 1.33
CA LEU A 22 -2.40 3.01 2.23
C LEU A 22 -2.77 3.30 3.70
N SER A 23 -3.27 4.49 4.05
CA SER A 23 -3.67 4.80 5.43
C SER A 23 -4.92 4.05 5.90
N ARG A 24 -5.06 3.88 7.22
CA ARG A 24 -6.05 3.02 7.90
C ARG A 24 -7.48 3.15 7.39
N HIS A 25 -7.93 4.36 7.07
CA HIS A 25 -9.32 4.66 6.73
C HIS A 25 -9.53 5.05 5.26
N GLU A 26 -8.55 4.78 4.40
CA GLU A 26 -8.64 5.03 2.97
C GLU A 26 -9.02 3.78 2.17
N ARG A 27 -9.06 3.95 0.85
CA ARG A 27 -9.59 3.00 -0.15
C ARG A 27 -8.98 1.59 -0.18
N PHE A 28 -7.89 1.32 0.54
CA PHE A 28 -7.29 -0.02 0.59
C PHE A 28 -7.37 -0.63 2.00
N VAL A 29 -6.70 -0.03 2.99
CA VAL A 29 -6.57 -0.66 4.32
C VAL A 29 -7.90 -0.71 5.06
N GLY A 30 -8.72 0.34 4.96
CA GLY A 30 -10.04 0.37 5.59
C GLY A 30 -10.93 -0.81 5.21
N PRO A 31 -11.27 -0.99 3.92
CA PRO A 31 -12.10 -2.11 3.49
C PRO A 31 -11.42 -3.47 3.69
N ALA A 32 -10.09 -3.56 3.58
CA ALA A 32 -9.38 -4.81 3.82
C ALA A 32 -9.41 -5.22 5.29
N ALA A 33 -9.29 -4.26 6.21
CA ALA A 33 -9.31 -4.51 7.64
C ALA A 33 -10.69 -5.04 8.06
N GLU A 34 -11.73 -4.32 7.65
CA GLU A 34 -13.13 -4.69 7.92
C GLU A 34 -13.50 -6.07 7.33
N ALA A 35 -12.98 -6.40 6.13
CA ALA A 35 -13.16 -7.70 5.52
C ALA A 35 -12.42 -8.81 6.29
N ALA A 36 -11.17 -8.57 6.70
CA ALA A 36 -10.37 -9.52 7.46
C ALA A 36 -10.97 -9.80 8.84
N GLU A 37 -11.47 -8.78 9.54
CA GLU A 37 -12.19 -8.90 10.83
C GLU A 37 -13.43 -9.81 10.73
N ARG A 38 -14.04 -9.90 9.53
CA ARG A 38 -15.21 -10.75 9.24
C ARG A 38 -14.84 -12.10 8.62
N GLY A 39 -13.55 -12.42 8.49
CA GLY A 39 -13.08 -13.65 7.86
C GLY A 39 -13.37 -13.73 6.35
N LEU A 40 -13.54 -12.59 5.68
CA LEU A 40 -13.73 -12.51 4.23
C LEU A 40 -12.38 -12.47 3.50
N GLY A 41 -12.39 -12.85 2.22
CA GLY A 41 -11.18 -12.83 1.39
C GLY A 41 -10.70 -11.41 1.08
N VAL A 42 -9.41 -11.13 1.34
CA VAL A 42 -8.78 -9.81 1.14
C VAL A 42 -7.73 -9.78 0.02
N GLY A 43 -7.50 -10.90 -0.67
CA GLY A 43 -6.36 -11.07 -1.59
C GLY A 43 -6.23 -9.95 -2.64
N ALA A 44 -7.33 -9.55 -3.28
CA ALA A 44 -7.29 -8.49 -4.28
C ALA A 44 -6.91 -7.10 -3.70
N LEU A 45 -7.31 -6.82 -2.45
CA LEU A 45 -6.94 -5.58 -1.77
C LEU A 45 -5.46 -5.61 -1.38
N VAL A 46 -4.96 -6.74 -0.89
CA VAL A 46 -3.53 -6.94 -0.59
C VAL A 46 -2.69 -6.80 -1.86
N THR A 47 -3.11 -7.38 -2.99
CA THR A 47 -2.45 -7.19 -4.29
C THR A 47 -2.41 -5.72 -4.71
N ALA A 48 -3.50 -4.98 -4.50
CA ALA A 48 -3.54 -3.55 -4.81
C ALA A 48 -2.61 -2.72 -3.90
N MET A 49 -2.51 -3.07 -2.62
CA MET A 49 -1.53 -2.47 -1.71
C MET A 49 -0.10 -2.76 -2.16
N ALA A 50 0.19 -3.99 -2.60
CA ALA A 50 1.50 -4.38 -3.10
C ALA A 50 1.90 -3.59 -4.36
N ALA A 51 0.93 -3.27 -5.23
CA ALA A 51 1.14 -2.38 -6.36
C ALA A 51 1.37 -0.93 -5.92
N ALA A 52 0.66 -0.45 -4.89
CA ALA A 52 0.88 0.90 -4.33
C ALA A 52 2.27 1.05 -3.67
N LEU A 53 2.81 0.00 -3.04
CA LEU A 53 4.18 -0.03 -2.50
C LEU A 53 5.26 0.06 -3.59
N ARG A 54 4.95 -0.41 -4.80
CA ARG A 54 5.81 -0.33 -5.99
C ARG A 54 5.63 0.98 -6.77
N PHE A 55 4.65 1.81 -6.43
CA PHE A 55 4.43 3.08 -7.11
C PHE A 55 5.62 4.01 -6.86
N ASP A 56 6.20 4.50 -7.96
CA ASP A 56 7.40 5.33 -7.97
C ASP A 56 7.24 6.44 -9.02
N GLU A 57 6.79 7.61 -8.54
CA GLU A 57 6.63 8.84 -9.32
C GLU A 57 7.51 9.93 -8.70
N PRO A 58 8.62 10.35 -9.36
CA PRO A 58 9.57 11.32 -8.81
C PRO A 58 8.95 12.68 -8.47
N ASP A 59 7.89 13.07 -9.19
CA ASP A 59 7.18 14.33 -8.99
C ASP A 59 6.09 14.26 -7.89
N ASP A 60 5.94 13.12 -7.20
CA ASP A 60 5.01 12.94 -6.08
C ASP A 60 5.78 12.76 -4.77
N GLU A 61 5.72 13.77 -3.91
CA GLU A 61 6.43 13.79 -2.62
C GLU A 61 6.14 12.56 -1.74
N GLN A 62 4.90 12.06 -1.75
CA GLN A 62 4.56 10.85 -0.98
C GLN A 62 5.12 9.57 -1.60
N SER A 63 5.29 9.54 -2.92
CA SER A 63 5.96 8.42 -3.60
C SER A 63 7.43 8.39 -3.23
N VAL A 64 8.10 9.55 -3.31
CA VAL A 64 9.51 9.70 -2.91
C VAL A 64 9.70 9.31 -1.44
N ASP A 65 8.82 9.78 -0.56
CA ASP A 65 8.88 9.42 0.87
C ASP A 65 8.65 7.93 1.10
N LEU A 66 7.66 7.32 0.44
CA LEU A 66 7.42 5.88 0.54
C LEU A 66 8.66 5.07 0.11
N GLN A 67 9.26 5.41 -1.02
CA GLN A 67 10.46 4.73 -1.52
C GLN A 67 11.66 4.92 -0.57
N ARG A 68 11.80 6.09 0.07
CA ARG A 68 12.81 6.33 1.11
C ARG A 68 12.58 5.44 2.32
N ARG A 69 11.35 5.41 2.84
CA ARG A 69 10.97 4.67 4.05
C ARG A 69 11.10 3.16 3.88
N LEU A 70 10.71 2.63 2.71
CA LEU A 70 10.93 1.24 2.33
C LEU A 70 12.39 0.80 2.46
N ARG A 71 13.36 1.71 2.29
CA ARG A 71 14.79 1.38 2.41
C ARG A 71 15.37 1.60 3.81
N ALA A 72 14.66 2.32 4.67
CA ALA A 72 15.18 2.81 5.95
C ALA A 72 14.53 2.16 7.17
N GLU A 73 13.28 1.71 7.05
CA GLU A 73 12.49 1.14 8.13
C GLU A 73 12.44 -0.38 8.02
N THR A 74 12.22 -1.08 9.13
CA THR A 74 11.93 -2.52 9.12
C THR A 74 10.54 -2.80 8.54
N PRO A 75 10.23 -4.05 8.11
CA PRO A 75 8.91 -4.40 7.61
C PRO A 75 7.79 -4.07 8.60
N ASP A 76 8.03 -4.30 9.90
CA ASP A 76 7.07 -4.03 10.97
C ASP A 76 6.84 -2.53 11.19
N GLU A 77 7.91 -1.74 11.27
CA GLU A 77 7.81 -0.29 11.47
C GLU A 77 7.05 0.37 10.33
N LEU A 78 7.35 0.01 9.07
CA LEU A 78 6.67 0.58 7.91
C LEU A 78 5.21 0.13 7.87
N THR A 79 4.93 -1.15 8.13
CA THR A 79 3.56 -1.69 8.13
C THR A 79 2.70 -0.94 9.14
N ALA A 80 3.13 -0.86 10.39
CA ALA A 80 2.37 -0.21 11.46
C ALA A 80 2.15 1.29 11.17
N SER A 81 3.20 2.00 10.77
CA SER A 81 3.14 3.46 10.62
C SER A 81 2.43 3.95 9.35
N VAL A 82 2.51 3.21 8.23
CA VAL A 82 1.82 3.56 6.98
C VAL A 82 0.34 3.19 7.06
N THR A 83 0.04 2.01 7.62
CA THR A 83 -1.32 1.46 7.58
C THR A 83 -2.14 1.75 8.83
N GLY A 84 -1.50 2.05 9.96
CA GLY A 84 -2.16 2.16 11.26
C GLY A 84 -2.82 0.85 11.73
N LEU A 85 -2.35 -0.30 11.23
CA LEU A 85 -2.76 -1.61 11.73
C LEU A 85 -1.97 -1.96 13.00
N ASP A 86 -2.67 -2.48 13.99
CA ASP A 86 -2.05 -3.09 15.16
C ASP A 86 -1.47 -4.46 14.78
N ALA A 87 -0.38 -4.89 15.44
CA ALA A 87 0.32 -6.12 15.13
C ALA A 87 -0.52 -7.40 15.37
N ASP A 88 -1.56 -7.31 16.20
CA ASP A 88 -2.52 -8.37 16.48
C ASP A 88 -3.70 -8.42 15.48
N HIS A 89 -3.81 -7.43 14.60
CA HIS A 89 -4.88 -7.36 13.62
C HIS A 89 -4.74 -8.46 12.53
N PRO A 90 -5.82 -9.16 12.13
CA PRO A 90 -5.74 -10.29 11.20
C PRO A 90 -5.16 -9.97 9.80
N LEU A 91 -5.30 -8.72 9.35
CA LEU A 91 -4.71 -8.23 8.10
C LEU A 91 -3.19 -7.96 8.21
N TYR A 92 -2.68 -7.67 9.41
CA TYR A 92 -1.30 -7.23 9.61
C TYR A 92 -0.24 -8.16 8.99
N PRO A 93 -0.25 -9.50 9.24
CA PRO A 93 0.78 -10.38 8.67
C PRO A 93 0.80 -10.38 7.13
N LEU A 94 -0.37 -10.29 6.50
CA LEU A 94 -0.49 -10.25 5.04
C LEU A 94 0.10 -8.97 4.44
N VAL A 95 -0.05 -7.85 5.14
CA VAL A 95 0.51 -6.57 4.68
C VAL A 95 2.02 -6.51 4.97
N ARG A 96 2.45 -7.03 6.11
CA ARG A 96 3.89 -7.13 6.44
C ARG A 96 4.64 -7.94 5.39
N GLU A 97 4.05 -9.04 4.92
CA GLU A 97 4.63 -9.90 3.87
C GLU A 97 4.87 -9.13 2.57
N ILE A 98 3.90 -8.38 2.05
CA ILE A 98 4.08 -7.60 0.81
C ILE A 98 5.03 -6.40 0.99
N VAL A 99 5.18 -5.89 2.22
CA VAL A 99 6.22 -4.90 2.55
C VAL A 99 7.59 -5.55 2.48
N GLU A 100 7.79 -6.68 3.16
CA GLU A 100 9.05 -7.43 3.18
C GLU A 100 9.47 -7.89 1.77
N GLU A 101 8.51 -8.37 0.97
CA GLU A 101 8.71 -8.69 -0.45
C GLU A 101 9.23 -7.47 -1.20
N ARG A 102 8.60 -6.30 -1.01
CA ARG A 102 9.02 -5.07 -1.67
C ARG A 102 10.42 -4.61 -1.23
N GLN A 103 10.76 -4.75 0.04
CA GLN A 103 12.09 -4.39 0.55
C GLN A 103 13.17 -5.32 0.00
N SER A 104 12.85 -6.60 -0.13
CA SER A 104 13.71 -7.61 -0.76
C SER A 104 13.98 -7.28 -2.23
N GLU A 105 12.95 -6.89 -3.00
CA GLU A 105 13.11 -6.43 -4.39
C GLU A 105 14.02 -5.21 -4.53
N LEU A 106 14.05 -4.35 -3.51
CA LEU A 106 14.91 -3.16 -3.46
C LEU A 106 16.35 -3.47 -3.02
N GLY A 107 16.66 -4.73 -2.68
CA GLY A 107 17.96 -5.15 -2.16
C GLY A 107 18.21 -4.70 -0.72
N VAL A 108 17.13 -4.45 0.03
CA VAL A 108 17.17 -4.09 1.45
C VAL A 108 16.64 -5.28 2.23
N ALA A 109 17.55 -6.18 2.60
CA ALA A 109 17.26 -7.36 3.43
C ALA A 109 18.27 -7.43 4.58
#